data_AF-A0A949Q8V5-F1
#
_entry.id   AF-A0A949Q8V5-F1
#
_cell.length_a   1.000
_cell.length_b   1.000
_cell.length_c   1.000
_cell.angle_alpha   90.00
_cell.angle_beta   90.00
_cell.angle_gamma   90.00
#
_symmetry.space_group_name_H-M   'P 1'
#
loop_
_entity.id
_entity.type
_entity.pdbx_description
1 polymer ?
#
loop_
_entity_poly.entity_id
_entity_poly.type
_entity_poly.pdbx_seq_one_letter_code
_entity_poly.pdbx_strand_id
1 'polypeptide(L)'
;MKLLYPYTTTPQEPGGFFVQFADFEEAITEGDTLEEAAFNAAEVLSAIIAFRIDHNQDIPQPSPADGRPQAYPSVEVQSALLLRNARGERPIADLARGLDTSWAAAQRLENPHHWPSLKQLDRAARVLGKRLVLTME
;
A
#
# COMPACT_ATOMS: atom_id res chain seq x y z
N MET A 1 -4.14 2.14 10.68
CA MET A 1 -2.98 2.72 9.99
C MET A 1 -3.51 3.43 8.77
N LYS A 2 -3.17 4.69 8.56
CA LYS A 2 -3.52 5.43 7.35
C LYS A 2 -2.37 5.25 6.36
N LEU A 3 -2.65 4.80 5.14
CA LEU A 3 -1.68 4.52 4.09
C LEU A 3 -1.61 5.67 3.08
N LEU A 4 -1.68 6.93 3.54
CA LEU A 4 -1.59 8.10 2.67
C LEU A 4 -0.15 8.61 2.63
N TYR A 5 0.53 8.43 1.51
CA TYR A 5 1.90 8.89 1.33
C TYR A 5 1.92 10.29 0.70
N PRO A 6 2.63 11.26 1.29
CA PRO A 6 2.77 12.59 0.71
C PRO A 6 3.72 12.60 -0.48
N TYR A 7 3.38 13.40 -1.47
CA TYR A 7 4.23 13.67 -2.63
C TYR A 7 4.28 15.16 -2.92
N THR A 8 5.32 15.61 -3.62
CA THR A 8 5.41 16.99 -4.13
C THR A 8 5.03 17.02 -5.60
N THR A 9 4.42 18.12 -6.04
CA THR A 9 4.25 18.45 -7.47
C THR A 9 5.10 19.66 -7.83
N THR A 10 5.92 19.53 -8.86
CA THR A 10 6.78 20.60 -9.37
C THR A 10 6.45 20.86 -10.84
N PRO A 11 5.96 22.05 -11.21
CA PRO A 11 5.71 22.40 -12.60
C PRO A 11 6.97 22.23 -13.47
N GLN A 12 6.81 21.69 -14.67
CA GLN A 12 7.89 21.50 -15.65
C GLN A 12 7.71 22.42 -16.87
N GLU A 13 8.79 22.67 -17.62
CA GLU A 13 8.74 23.34 -18.92
C GLU A 13 8.82 22.30 -20.06
N PRO A 14 8.02 22.40 -21.14
CA PRO A 14 7.08 23.49 -21.50
C PRO A 14 5.69 23.40 -20.82
N GLY A 15 5.45 22.38 -19.99
CA GLY A 15 4.21 22.18 -19.24
C GLY A 15 4.26 20.88 -18.43
N GLY A 16 3.19 20.58 -17.69
CA GLY A 16 3.08 19.37 -16.86
C GLY A 16 3.63 19.52 -15.44
N PHE A 17 3.49 18.45 -14.67
CA PHE A 17 3.82 18.39 -13.25
C PHE A 17 4.61 17.13 -12.94
N PHE A 18 5.84 17.32 -12.47
CA PHE A 18 6.67 16.25 -11.92
C PHE A 18 6.21 15.88 -10.52
N VAL A 19 6.15 14.59 -10.22
CA VAL A 19 5.73 14.01 -8.96
C VAL A 19 6.86 13.21 -8.34
N GLN A 20 7.10 13.42 -7.04
CA GLN A 20 8.02 12.62 -6.24
C GLN A 20 7.48 12.42 -4.83
N PHE A 21 7.49 11.17 -4.34
CA PHE A 21 7.07 10.86 -2.98
C PHE A 21 8.16 11.17 -1.95
N ALA A 22 7.75 11.68 -0.79
CA ALA A 22 8.68 12.00 0.30
C ALA A 22 9.33 10.75 0.92
N ASP A 23 8.62 9.62 0.89
CA ASP A 23 9.03 8.38 1.54
C ASP A 23 9.67 7.37 0.58
N PHE A 24 9.58 7.60 -0.74
CA PHE A 24 10.08 6.70 -1.77
C PHE A 24 10.82 7.51 -2.84
N GLU A 25 12.15 7.54 -2.75
CA GLU A 25 12.98 8.29 -3.70
C GLU A 25 12.80 7.81 -5.14
N GLU A 26 12.53 6.51 -5.33
CA GLU A 26 12.30 5.89 -6.64
C GLU A 26 10.86 6.04 -7.17
N ALA A 27 9.90 6.49 -6.35
CA ALA A 27 8.52 6.67 -6.77
C ALA A 27 8.36 8.04 -7.43
N ILE A 28 8.68 8.08 -8.72
CA ILE A 28 8.68 9.28 -9.56
C ILE A 28 7.75 9.07 -10.75
N THR A 29 6.97 10.10 -11.06
CA THR A 29 6.09 10.13 -12.23
C THR A 29 5.81 11.56 -12.66
N GLU A 30 4.98 11.76 -13.67
CA GLU A 30 4.55 13.07 -14.15
C GLU A 30 3.13 13.02 -14.72
N GLY A 31 2.53 14.18 -14.97
CA GLY A 31 1.27 14.29 -15.71
C GLY A 31 1.09 15.69 -16.29
N ASP A 32 0.31 15.83 -17.37
CA ASP A 32 0.11 17.11 -18.06
C ASP A 32 -0.74 18.08 -17.23
N THR A 33 -1.61 17.53 -16.37
CA THR A 33 -2.46 18.27 -15.43
C THR A 33 -2.22 17.80 -14.01
N LEU A 34 -2.63 18.60 -13.01
CA LEU A 34 -2.59 18.16 -11.61
C LEU A 34 -3.45 16.92 -11.34
N GLU A 35 -4.56 16.76 -12.07
CA GLU A 35 -5.44 15.60 -11.94
C GLU A 35 -4.77 14.33 -12.47
N GLU A 36 -4.16 14.42 -13.66
CA GLU A 36 -3.37 13.32 -14.22
C GLU A 36 -2.15 13.00 -13.36
N ALA A 37 -1.44 14.02 -12.87
CA ALA A 37 -0.29 13.83 -11.99
C ALA A 37 -0.70 13.12 -10.68
N ALA A 38 -1.87 13.46 -10.11
CA ALA A 38 -2.40 12.78 -8.93
C ALA A 38 -2.81 11.33 -9.21
N PHE A 39 -3.43 11.06 -10.37
CA PHE A 39 -3.75 9.70 -10.81
C PHE A 39 -2.46 8.86 -10.97
N ASN A 40 -1.48 9.39 -11.70
CA ASN A 40 -0.19 8.74 -11.91
C ASN A 40 0.58 8.55 -10.59
N ALA A 41 0.45 9.49 -9.63
CA ALA A 41 1.04 9.37 -8.30
C ALA A 41 0.54 8.12 -7.57
N ALA A 42 -0.78 7.85 -7.60
CA ALA A 42 -1.35 6.65 -6.99
C ALA A 42 -0.86 5.36 -7.69
N GLU A 43 -0.76 5.38 -9.03
CA GLU A 43 -0.28 4.23 -9.81
C GLU A 43 1.19 3.91 -9.50
N VAL A 44 2.09 4.91 -9.53
CA VAL A 44 3.52 4.68 -9.25
C VAL A 44 3.74 4.26 -7.79
N LEU A 45 3.00 4.84 -6.83
CA LEU A 45 3.07 4.43 -5.44
C LEU A 45 2.69 2.96 -5.26
N SER A 46 1.62 2.52 -5.93
CA SER A 46 1.15 1.15 -5.91
C SER A 46 2.19 0.19 -6.49
N ALA A 47 2.79 0.56 -7.63
CA ALA A 47 3.83 -0.22 -8.29
C ALA A 47 5.09 -0.37 -7.41
N ILE A 48 5.58 0.72 -6.82
CA ILE A 48 6.78 0.70 -5.96
C ILE A 48 6.54 -0.10 -4.69
N ILE A 49 5.39 0.06 -4.03
CA ILE A 49 5.07 -0.72 -2.84
C ILE A 49 4.92 -2.22 -3.19
N ALA A 50 4.24 -2.54 -4.28
CA ALA A 50 4.10 -3.92 -4.74
C ALA A 50 5.47 -4.55 -5.01
N PHE A 51 6.35 -3.82 -5.72
CA PHE A 51 7.72 -4.23 -5.98
C PHE A 51 8.49 -4.50 -4.67
N ARG A 52 8.41 -3.60 -3.69
CA ARG A 52 9.06 -3.76 -2.39
C ARG A 52 8.51 -4.97 -1.62
N ILE A 53 7.20 -5.23 -1.69
CA ILE A 53 6.60 -6.44 -1.08
C ILE A 53 7.16 -7.71 -1.74
N ASP A 54 7.17 -7.77 -3.07
CA ASP A 54 7.63 -8.92 -3.86
C ASP A 54 9.10 -9.26 -3.58
N HIS A 55 9.92 -8.23 -3.34
CA HIS A 55 11.35 -8.37 -3.06
C HIS A 55 11.69 -8.35 -1.56
N ASN A 56 10.67 -8.40 -0.69
CA ASN A 56 10.83 -8.37 0.76
C ASN A 56 11.70 -7.20 1.26
N GLN A 57 11.53 -6.03 0.65
CA GLN A 57 12.19 -4.79 1.02
C GLN A 57 11.37 -4.04 2.08
N ASP A 58 12.05 -3.18 2.83
CA ASP A 58 11.40 -2.33 3.83
C ASP A 58 10.46 -1.33 3.16
N ILE A 59 9.33 -1.08 3.81
CA ILE A 59 8.31 -0.15 3.34
C ILE A 59 8.16 0.91 4.43
N PRO A 60 8.64 2.14 4.22
CA PRO A 60 8.55 3.20 5.20
C PRO A 60 7.09 3.49 5.55
N GLN A 61 6.86 3.96 6.77
CA GLN A 61 5.54 4.49 7.12
C GLN A 61 5.34 5.86 6.46
N PRO A 62 4.10 6.25 6.11
CA PRO A 62 3.88 7.54 5.49
C PRO A 62 4.31 8.69 6.39
N SER A 63 5.07 9.63 5.82
CA SER A 63 5.44 10.88 6.49
C SER A 63 4.23 11.80 6.70
N PRO A 64 4.32 12.76 7.65
CA PRO A 64 3.35 13.85 7.75
C PRO A 64 3.16 14.58 6.41
N ALA A 65 1.91 14.99 6.13
CA ALA A 65 1.59 15.63 4.86
C ALA A 65 2.25 17.02 4.74
N ASP A 66 2.30 17.80 5.83
CA ASP A 66 2.84 19.17 5.86
C ASP A 66 2.30 20.06 4.73
N GLY A 67 1.00 19.91 4.41
CA GLY A 67 0.31 20.66 3.35
C GLY A 67 0.52 20.11 1.93
N ARG A 68 1.30 19.03 1.76
CA ARG A 68 1.51 18.34 0.48
C ARG A 68 0.28 17.50 0.09
N PRO A 69 0.03 17.32 -1.22
CA PRO A 69 -0.93 16.32 -1.66
C PRO A 69 -0.48 14.93 -1.24
N GLN A 70 -1.44 14.01 -1.15
CA GLN A 70 -1.20 12.64 -0.71
C GLN A 70 -1.92 11.65 -1.63
N ALA A 71 -1.38 10.44 -1.73
CA ALA A 71 -2.02 9.35 -2.45
C ALA A 71 -2.14 8.12 -1.55
N TYR A 72 -3.25 7.40 -1.71
CA TYR A 72 -3.34 6.01 -1.28
C TYR A 72 -2.78 5.11 -2.38
N PRO A 73 -2.11 4.00 -2.04
CA PRO A 73 -1.91 2.96 -3.02
C PRO A 73 -3.25 2.29 -3.33
N SER A 74 -3.29 1.48 -4.36
CA SER A 74 -4.44 0.70 -4.79
C SER A 74 -4.92 -0.27 -3.68
N VAL A 75 -6.19 -0.70 -3.73
CA VAL A 75 -6.89 -1.35 -2.60
C VAL A 75 -6.28 -2.71 -2.24
N GLU A 76 -5.90 -3.48 -3.23
CA GLU A 76 -5.13 -4.73 -3.13
C GLU A 76 -3.79 -4.52 -2.40
N VAL A 77 -2.99 -3.53 -2.81
CA VAL A 77 -1.72 -3.16 -2.16
C VAL A 77 -1.97 -2.70 -0.72
N GLN A 78 -2.99 -1.88 -0.48
CA GLN A 78 -3.41 -1.51 0.87
C GLN A 78 -3.74 -2.73 1.72
N SER A 79 -4.48 -3.69 1.15
CA SER A 79 -4.89 -4.90 1.86
C SER A 79 -3.70 -5.77 2.25
N ALA A 80 -2.75 -5.96 1.34
CA ALA A 80 -1.51 -6.70 1.57
C ALA A 80 -0.65 -6.02 2.65
N LEU A 81 -0.49 -4.69 2.58
CA LEU A 81 0.23 -3.91 3.58
C LEU A 81 -0.43 -3.97 4.97
N LEU A 82 -1.75 -3.85 5.04
CA LEU A 82 -2.48 -3.92 6.30
C LEU A 82 -2.26 -5.27 7.00
N LEU A 83 -2.32 -6.37 6.24
CA LEU A 83 -2.09 -7.70 6.78
C LEU A 83 -0.62 -7.93 7.15
N ARG A 84 0.33 -7.55 6.28
CA ARG A 84 1.77 -7.63 6.55
C ARG A 84 2.15 -6.86 7.81
N ASN A 85 1.70 -5.62 7.94
CA ASN A 85 1.97 -4.78 9.10
C ASN A 85 1.25 -5.27 10.36
N ALA A 86 0.03 -5.80 10.22
CA ALA A 86 -0.66 -6.43 11.34
C ALA A 86 0.07 -7.70 11.81
N ARG A 87 0.57 -8.53 10.90
CA ARG A 87 1.36 -9.74 11.21
C ARG A 87 2.67 -9.37 11.92
N GLY A 88 3.37 -8.36 11.41
CA GLY A 88 4.70 -7.98 11.89
C GLY A 88 5.67 -9.15 11.77
N GLU A 89 6.45 -9.40 12.81
CA GLU A 89 7.44 -10.48 12.86
C GLU A 89 6.84 -11.90 13.03
N ARG A 90 5.52 -12.02 13.21
CA ARG A 90 4.89 -13.34 13.38
C ARG A 90 5.08 -14.18 12.12
N PRO A 91 5.52 -15.45 12.22
CA PRO A 91 5.66 -16.30 11.05
C PRO A 91 4.35 -16.48 10.29
N ILE A 92 4.41 -16.55 8.96
CA ILE A 92 3.22 -16.81 8.13
C ILE A 92 2.56 -18.17 8.46
N ALA A 93 3.33 -19.12 9.01
CA ALA A 93 2.80 -20.41 9.49
C ALA A 93 1.81 -20.25 10.65
N ASP A 94 1.97 -19.22 11.48
CA ASP A 94 1.02 -18.94 12.57
C ASP A 94 -0.28 -18.36 12.04
N LEU A 95 -0.20 -17.50 11.01
CA LEU A 95 -1.38 -17.02 10.29
C LEU A 95 -2.12 -18.18 9.60
N ALA A 96 -1.39 -19.07 8.93
CA ALA A 96 -1.95 -20.25 8.28
C ALA A 96 -2.70 -21.16 9.28
N ARG A 97 -2.10 -21.41 10.44
CA ARG A 97 -2.70 -22.21 11.51
C ARG A 97 -3.95 -21.54 12.08
N GLY A 98 -3.91 -20.24 12.37
CA GLY A 98 -5.07 -19.51 12.89
C GLY A 98 -6.22 -19.40 11.89
N LEU A 99 -5.91 -19.42 10.59
CA LEU A 99 -6.91 -19.42 9.52
C LEU A 99 -7.42 -20.82 9.15
N ASP A 100 -6.80 -21.88 9.67
CA ASP A 100 -7.04 -23.27 9.26
C ASP A 100 -6.92 -23.44 7.74
N THR A 101 -5.76 -23.05 7.19
CA THR A 101 -5.49 -23.05 5.75
C THR A 101 -4.04 -23.44 5.45
N SER A 102 -3.73 -23.68 4.18
CA SER A 102 -2.36 -23.97 3.75
C SER A 102 -1.45 -22.75 3.88
N TRP A 103 -0.15 -23.01 4.01
CA TRP A 103 0.88 -21.98 4.06
C TRP A 103 0.81 -21.03 2.84
N ALA A 104 0.68 -21.57 1.63
CA ALA A 104 0.60 -20.77 0.40
C ALA A 104 -0.66 -19.91 0.34
N ALA A 105 -1.79 -20.42 0.82
CA ALA A 105 -3.03 -19.65 0.88
C ALA A 105 -2.93 -18.49 1.88
N ALA A 106 -2.26 -18.68 3.02
CA ALA A 106 -2.00 -17.61 3.98
C ALA A 106 -0.99 -16.59 3.43
N GLN A 107 0.11 -17.04 2.82
CA GLN A 107 1.10 -16.15 2.20
C GLN A 107 0.48 -15.24 1.15
N ARG A 108 -0.43 -15.78 0.33
CA ARG A 108 -1.12 -15.03 -0.73
C ARG A 108 -1.96 -13.86 -0.21
N LEU A 109 -2.34 -13.85 1.07
CA LEU A 109 -3.05 -12.71 1.66
C LEU A 109 -2.18 -11.45 1.79
N GLU A 110 -0.85 -11.60 1.79
CA GLU A 110 0.11 -10.50 1.80
C GLU A 110 0.71 -10.23 0.42
N ASN A 111 0.15 -10.83 -0.63
CA ASN A 111 0.58 -10.60 -2.00
C ASN A 111 -0.15 -9.36 -2.57
N PRO A 112 0.57 -8.34 -3.07
CA PRO A 112 -0.02 -7.10 -3.59
C PRO A 112 -0.81 -7.30 -4.89
N HIS A 113 -0.63 -8.43 -5.57
CA HIS A 113 -1.32 -8.82 -6.80
C HIS A 113 -2.51 -9.75 -6.55
N HIS A 114 -2.93 -9.90 -5.29
CA HIS A 114 -4.06 -10.74 -4.89
C HIS A 114 -5.23 -9.92 -4.33
N TRP A 115 -6.45 -10.33 -4.68
CA TRP A 115 -7.71 -9.73 -4.22
C TRP A 115 -8.42 -10.64 -3.20
N PRO A 116 -8.08 -10.57 -1.90
CA PRO A 116 -8.82 -11.30 -0.90
C PRO A 116 -10.24 -10.73 -0.76
N SER A 117 -11.23 -11.61 -0.57
CA SER A 117 -12.58 -11.18 -0.21
C SER A 117 -12.61 -10.49 1.16
N LEU A 118 -13.60 -9.62 1.39
CA LEU A 118 -13.80 -9.00 2.71
C LEU A 118 -13.91 -10.03 3.85
N LYS A 119 -14.51 -11.20 3.57
CA LYS A 119 -14.57 -12.32 4.53
C LYS A 119 -13.20 -12.86 4.89
N GLN A 120 -12.29 -12.98 3.92
CA GLN A 120 -10.91 -13.42 4.17
C GLN A 120 -10.13 -12.35 4.96
N LEU A 121 -10.26 -11.08 4.59
CA LEU A 121 -9.63 -9.96 5.29
C LEU A 121 -10.07 -9.87 6.75
N ASP A 122 -11.38 -9.95 7.03
CA ASP A 122 -11.91 -9.93 8.39
C ASP A 122 -11.42 -11.14 9.23
N ARG A 123 -11.41 -12.35 8.66
CA ARG A 123 -10.85 -13.53 9.34
C ARG A 123 -9.36 -13.35 9.66
N ALA A 124 -8.57 -12.90 8.69
CA ALA A 124 -7.14 -12.68 8.88
C ALA A 124 -6.88 -11.60 9.94
N ALA A 125 -7.61 -10.48 9.90
CA ALA A 125 -7.54 -9.44 10.93
C ALA A 125 -7.81 -9.99 12.33
N ARG A 126 -8.84 -10.82 12.51
CA ARG A 126 -9.17 -11.44 13.81
C ARG A 126 -8.08 -12.36 14.32
N VAL A 127 -7.53 -13.23 13.47
CA VAL A 127 -6.40 -14.11 13.82
C VAL A 127 -5.18 -13.28 14.26
N LEU A 128 -4.97 -12.13 13.63
CA LEU A 128 -3.89 -11.20 13.97
C LEU A 128 -4.19 -10.32 15.19
N GLY A 129 -5.33 -10.47 15.85
CA GLY A 129 -5.74 -9.68 17.02
C GLY A 129 -6.18 -8.25 16.66
N LYS A 130 -6.66 -8.05 15.43
CA LYS A 130 -7.13 -6.77 14.88
C LYS A 130 -8.61 -6.89 14.50
N ARG A 131 -9.19 -5.75 14.10
CA ARG A 131 -10.56 -5.65 13.57
C ARG A 131 -10.51 -4.97 12.21
N LEU A 132 -11.17 -5.54 11.22
CA LEU A 132 -11.39 -4.88 9.94
C LEU A 132 -12.45 -3.78 10.11
N VAL A 133 -12.11 -2.55 9.72
CA VAL A 133 -13.03 -1.41 9.69
C VAL A 133 -12.88 -0.78 8.31
N LEU A 134 -14.01 -0.54 7.63
CA LEU A 134 -14.04 0.12 6.33
C LEU A 134 -14.44 1.58 6.52
N THR A 135 -13.75 2.47 5.81
CA THR A 135 -14.02 3.90 5.75
C THR A 135 -14.03 4.33 4.28
N MET A 136 -14.88 5.30 3.95
CA MET A 136 -14.83 6.01 2.66
C MET A 136 -14.39 7.44 2.96
N GLU A 137 -13.50 7.98 2.14
CA GLU A 137 -13.02 9.36 2.21
C GLU A 137 -13.41 10.10 0.93
#